data_AF-A0A0F9LPC7-F1
#
_entry.id   AF-A0A0F9LPC7-F1
#
_cell.length_a   1.000
_cell.length_b   1.000
_cell.length_c   1.000
_cell.angle_alpha   90.00
_cell.angle_beta   90.00
_cell.angle_gamma   90.00
#
_symmetry.space_group_name_H-M   'P 1'
#
loop_
_entity.id
_entity.type
_entity.pdbx_description
1 polymer ?
#
loop_
_entity_poly.entity_id
_entity_poly.type
_entity_poly.pdbx_seq_one_letter_code
_entity_poly.pdbx_strand_id
1 'polypeptide(L)'
;MTKRKIIKIEEEKCNGCGLCIPDCPEGALKIIDGKVRLISDLFCDGLGACIGSCPEGAITIEEREAKEYAEEEVMRNIARQGKNVIKAHLEHLEEHNQSEYLREAIDFLKERNIEVPLKEEPLPNGDNHMSTSSACPGSKMMDFREKNKKVVEETGRRQSQLKQWPIQLHLVSPAAPYYQGADVILTADCVAYAIGDFHQDYLKGKAIAIACPKLDEGQDIYLEKIKSWLEDAKINTLTVMIMQVPCCMGLLSLAKQAVQDSKRKVPIKSIVVSIEGEILSEDWV
;
A
#
# COMPACT_ATOMS: atom_id res chain seq x y z
N MET A 1 9.28 -37.01 1.36
CA MET A 1 8.29 -36.03 1.84
C MET A 1 8.26 -36.13 3.34
N THR A 2 8.20 -35.00 4.02
CA THR A 2 8.23 -34.90 5.48
C THR A 2 7.04 -34.03 5.92
N LYS A 3 6.52 -34.26 7.14
CA LYS A 3 5.46 -33.41 7.69
C LYS A 3 6.05 -32.07 8.07
N ARG A 4 5.52 -31.00 7.48
CA ARG A 4 5.95 -29.63 7.76
C ARG A 4 4.77 -28.68 7.67
N LYS A 5 4.94 -27.50 8.28
CA LYS A 5 3.97 -26.41 8.19
C LYS A 5 4.02 -25.83 6.78
N ILE A 6 2.85 -25.70 6.15
CA ILE A 6 2.66 -25.16 4.81
C ILE A 6 1.42 -24.27 4.87
N ILE A 7 1.41 -23.18 4.08
CA ILE A 7 0.21 -22.37 3.94
C ILE A 7 -0.88 -23.14 3.18
N LYS A 8 -2.11 -22.99 3.62
CA LYS A 8 -3.32 -23.48 2.97
C LYS A 8 -4.18 -22.30 2.58
N ILE A 9 -4.64 -22.29 1.33
CA ILE A 9 -5.56 -21.28 0.82
C ILE A 9 -6.94 -21.91 0.69
N GLU A 10 -7.93 -21.37 1.41
CA GLU A 10 -9.33 -21.75 1.31
C GLU A 10 -9.95 -21.15 0.04
N GLU A 11 -10.16 -21.97 -0.99
CA GLU A 11 -10.63 -21.51 -2.30
C GLU A 11 -12.00 -20.82 -2.24
N GLU A 12 -12.87 -21.24 -1.32
CA GLU A 12 -14.19 -20.65 -1.10
C GLU A 12 -14.12 -19.21 -0.58
N LYS A 13 -13.12 -18.89 0.23
CA LYS A 13 -12.91 -17.54 0.79
C LYS A 13 -12.07 -16.66 -0.13
N CYS A 14 -11.12 -17.24 -0.86
CA CYS A 14 -10.23 -16.47 -1.72
C CYS A 14 -11.04 -15.82 -2.86
N ASN A 15 -11.05 -14.51 -2.98
CA ASN A 15 -11.72 -13.81 -4.09
C ASN A 15 -10.76 -13.45 -5.25
N GLY A 16 -9.48 -13.81 -5.15
CA GLY A 16 -8.48 -13.54 -6.19
C GLY A 16 -7.88 -12.14 -6.17
N CYS A 17 -8.09 -11.32 -5.14
CA CYS A 17 -7.58 -9.94 -5.07
C CYS A 17 -6.04 -9.81 -5.19
N GLY A 18 -5.28 -10.87 -4.85
CA GLY A 18 -3.83 -10.92 -5.03
C GLY A 18 -3.00 -10.11 -4.04
N LEU A 19 -3.62 -9.50 -3.02
CA LEU A 19 -2.93 -8.65 -2.02
C LEU A 19 -1.84 -9.37 -1.22
N CYS A 20 -1.94 -10.69 -1.09
CA CYS A 20 -0.95 -11.53 -0.42
C CYS A 20 0.29 -11.86 -1.27
N ILE A 21 0.27 -11.59 -2.57
CA ILE A 21 1.37 -11.95 -3.49
C ILE A 21 2.62 -11.09 -3.24
N PRO A 22 2.53 -9.75 -3.11
CA PRO A 22 3.70 -8.93 -2.81
C PRO A 22 4.36 -9.24 -1.46
N ASP A 23 3.59 -9.78 -0.51
CA ASP A 23 4.04 -10.06 0.86
C ASP A 23 4.63 -11.47 1.02
N CYS A 24 4.76 -12.25 -0.07
CA CYS A 24 5.46 -13.53 -0.08
C CYS A 24 6.89 -13.33 -0.62
N PRO A 25 7.91 -13.22 0.25
CA PRO A 25 9.29 -12.96 -0.16
C PRO A 25 9.87 -14.09 -1.03
N GLU A 26 9.37 -15.32 -0.89
CA GLU A 26 9.80 -16.49 -1.65
C GLU A 26 9.18 -16.54 -3.06
N GLY A 27 8.19 -15.69 -3.35
CA GLY A 27 7.46 -15.70 -4.62
C GLY A 27 6.64 -16.97 -4.86
N ALA A 28 6.15 -17.60 -3.79
CA ALA A 28 5.44 -18.87 -3.83
C ALA A 28 3.98 -18.77 -4.33
N LEU A 29 3.42 -17.57 -4.44
CA LEU A 29 2.01 -17.32 -4.74
C LEU A 29 1.80 -16.78 -6.17
N LYS A 30 0.78 -17.28 -6.87
CA LYS A 30 0.31 -16.73 -8.15
C LYS A 30 -1.20 -16.79 -8.27
N ILE A 31 -1.77 -15.92 -9.09
CA ILE A 31 -3.18 -16.03 -9.51
C ILE A 31 -3.28 -17.08 -10.62
N ILE A 32 -4.13 -18.09 -10.42
CA ILE A 32 -4.48 -19.12 -11.39
C ILE A 32 -6.00 -19.30 -11.32
N ASP A 33 -6.68 -19.23 -12.47
CA ASP A 33 -8.15 -19.31 -12.58
C ASP A 33 -8.90 -18.34 -11.65
N GLY A 34 -8.38 -17.11 -11.53
CA GLY A 34 -9.00 -16.06 -10.71
C GLY A 34 -8.88 -16.27 -9.20
N LYS A 35 -8.06 -17.23 -8.74
CA LYS A 35 -7.78 -17.49 -7.32
C LYS A 35 -6.28 -17.48 -7.07
N VAL A 36 -5.87 -17.07 -5.87
CA VAL A 36 -4.46 -17.18 -5.47
C VAL A 36 -4.17 -18.63 -5.13
N ARG A 37 -3.10 -19.19 -5.70
CA ARG A 37 -2.64 -20.55 -5.45
C ARG A 37 -1.16 -20.58 -5.09
N LEU A 38 -0.81 -21.53 -4.23
CA LEU A 38 0.58 -21.91 -3.96
C LEU A 38 1.09 -22.70 -5.17
N ILE A 39 2.12 -22.18 -5.85
CA ILE A 39 2.60 -22.78 -7.11
C ILE A 39 3.45 -24.04 -6.89
N SER A 40 4.09 -24.14 -5.72
CA SER A 40 4.91 -25.29 -5.35
C SER A 40 5.17 -25.28 -3.84
N ASP A 41 5.02 -26.43 -3.20
CA ASP A 41 5.39 -26.60 -1.80
C ASP A 41 6.89 -26.35 -1.56
N LEU A 42 7.74 -26.45 -2.59
CA LEU A 42 9.19 -26.19 -2.50
C LEU A 42 9.51 -24.74 -2.15
N PHE A 43 8.63 -23.82 -2.51
CA PHE A 43 8.83 -22.38 -2.32
C PHE A 43 8.16 -21.85 -1.07
N CYS A 44 7.31 -22.64 -0.40
CA CYS A 44 6.69 -22.23 0.86
C CYS A 44 7.62 -22.59 2.02
N ASP A 45 8.08 -21.60 2.76
CA ASP A 45 8.87 -21.79 3.98
C ASP A 45 8.01 -22.25 5.18
N GLY A 46 6.70 -21.97 5.13
CA GLY A 46 5.73 -22.30 6.18
C GLY A 46 5.65 -21.24 7.30
N LEU A 47 6.26 -20.07 7.14
CA LEU A 47 6.28 -19.02 8.16
C LEU A 47 5.04 -18.11 8.12
N GLY A 48 4.41 -17.98 6.96
CA GLY A 48 3.09 -17.36 6.85
C GLY A 48 3.08 -15.84 6.76
N ALA A 49 4.12 -15.23 6.19
CA ALA A 49 4.18 -13.78 5.93
C ALA A 49 2.91 -13.25 5.21
N CYS A 50 2.36 -14.05 4.29
CA CYS A 50 1.18 -13.71 3.51
C CYS A 50 -0.17 -13.77 4.27
N ILE A 51 -0.22 -14.31 5.49
CA ILE A 51 -1.49 -14.57 6.20
C ILE A 51 -2.19 -13.25 6.57
N GLY A 52 -1.44 -12.28 7.09
CA GLY A 52 -1.99 -10.99 7.52
C GLY A 52 -2.50 -10.13 6.38
N SER A 53 -2.06 -10.39 5.15
CA SER A 53 -2.37 -9.61 3.96
C SER A 53 -3.68 -10.01 3.30
N CYS A 54 -4.29 -11.13 3.73
CA CYS A 54 -5.52 -11.63 3.14
C CYS A 54 -6.75 -11.04 3.86
N PRO A 55 -7.50 -10.10 3.23
CA PRO A 55 -8.66 -9.47 3.86
C PRO A 55 -9.81 -10.48 4.10
N GLU A 56 -9.86 -11.55 3.31
CA GLU A 56 -10.88 -12.60 3.41
C GLU A 56 -10.55 -13.65 4.48
N GLY A 57 -9.38 -13.56 5.11
CA GLY A 57 -8.90 -14.59 6.04
C GLY A 57 -8.81 -15.98 5.39
N ALA A 58 -8.49 -16.03 4.10
CA ALA A 58 -8.47 -17.26 3.31
C ALA A 58 -7.18 -18.08 3.48
N ILE A 59 -6.16 -17.55 4.14
CA ILE A 59 -4.84 -18.20 4.26
C ILE A 59 -4.63 -18.66 5.71
N THR A 60 -4.33 -19.94 5.88
CA THR A 60 -4.04 -20.57 7.17
C THR A 60 -2.76 -21.39 7.09
N ILE A 61 -2.22 -21.85 8.21
CA ILE A 61 -1.12 -22.83 8.23
C ILE A 61 -1.69 -24.19 8.57
N GLU A 62 -1.37 -25.19 7.77
CA GLU A 62 -1.65 -26.59 8.07
C GLU A 62 -0.36 -27.41 8.11
N GLU A 63 -0.37 -28.51 8.87
CA GLU A 63 0.70 -29.49 8.85
C GLU A 63 0.30 -30.63 7.92
N ARG A 64 1.01 -30.76 6.79
CA ARG A 64 0.77 -31.83 5.81
C ARG A 64 2.08 -32.40 5.30
N GLU A 65 2.00 -33.56 4.65
CA GLU A 65 3.14 -34.10 3.91
C GLU A 65 3.40 -33.23 2.68
N ALA A 66 4.60 -32.70 2.61
CA ALA A 66 5.03 -31.84 1.52
C ALA A 66 6.48 -32.15 1.12
N LYS A 67 6.87 -31.69 -0.07
CA LYS A 67 8.30 -31.65 -0.42
C LYS A 67 9.01 -30.64 0.46
N GLU A 68 10.26 -30.92 0.77
CA GLU A 68 11.08 -30.05 1.61
C GLU A 68 11.33 -28.71 0.91
N TYR A 69 11.43 -27.66 1.71
CA TYR A 69 11.81 -26.34 1.21
C TYR A 69 13.20 -26.43 0.58
N ALA A 70 13.37 -25.85 -0.60
CA ALA A 70 14.62 -25.90 -1.34
C ALA A 70 15.06 -24.48 -1.69
N GLU A 71 15.90 -23.90 -0.85
CA GLU A 71 16.39 -22.52 -0.97
C GLU A 71 17.04 -22.25 -2.33
N GLU A 72 17.84 -23.20 -2.83
CA GLU A 72 18.47 -23.06 -4.15
C GLU A 72 17.44 -22.86 -5.28
N GLU A 73 16.31 -23.58 -5.24
CA GLU A 73 15.24 -23.45 -6.23
C GLU A 73 14.47 -22.13 -6.08
N VAL A 74 14.26 -21.67 -4.85
CA VAL A 74 13.71 -20.34 -4.57
C VAL A 74 14.63 -19.29 -5.19
N MET A 75 15.94 -19.38 -4.97
CA MET A 75 16.92 -18.44 -5.49
C MET A 75 17.02 -18.44 -7.01
N ARG A 76 16.80 -19.57 -7.69
CA ARG A 76 16.68 -19.58 -9.17
C ARG A 76 15.52 -18.70 -9.66
N ASN A 77 14.44 -18.62 -8.91
CA ASN A 77 13.30 -17.76 -9.21
C ASN A 77 13.54 -16.29 -8.78
N ILE A 78 14.06 -16.09 -7.57
CA ILE A 78 14.29 -14.76 -6.97
C ILE A 78 15.37 -13.98 -7.71
N ALA A 79 16.50 -14.61 -8.05
CA ALA A 79 17.63 -13.95 -8.69
C ALA A 79 17.29 -13.31 -10.06
N ARG A 80 16.24 -13.81 -10.74
CA ARG A 80 15.76 -13.27 -12.02
C ARG A 80 14.97 -11.97 -11.88
N GLN A 81 14.53 -11.63 -10.67
CA GLN A 81 13.60 -10.51 -10.40
C GLN A 81 14.32 -9.22 -9.96
N GLY A 82 15.65 -9.26 -9.84
CA GLY A 82 16.50 -8.09 -9.61
C GLY A 82 16.91 -7.87 -8.14
N LYS A 83 17.84 -6.93 -7.94
CA LYS A 83 18.55 -6.68 -6.66
C LYS A 83 17.62 -6.47 -5.46
N ASN A 84 16.52 -5.75 -5.64
CA ASN A 84 15.61 -5.45 -4.52
C ASN A 84 14.83 -6.67 -4.03
N VAL A 85 14.47 -7.59 -4.93
CA VAL A 85 13.77 -8.83 -4.56
C VAL A 85 14.74 -9.79 -3.88
N ILE A 86 15.98 -9.86 -4.37
CA ILE A 86 17.07 -10.61 -3.70
C ILE A 86 17.28 -10.07 -2.28
N LYS A 87 17.35 -8.74 -2.13
CA LYS A 87 17.51 -8.11 -0.83
C LYS A 87 16.38 -8.46 0.14
N ALA A 88 15.12 -8.29 -0.28
CA ALA A 88 13.96 -8.60 0.55
C ALA A 88 13.94 -10.07 1.01
N HIS A 89 14.31 -10.99 0.11
CA HIS A 89 14.43 -12.41 0.43
C HIS A 89 15.53 -12.70 1.47
N LEU A 90 16.72 -12.10 1.31
CA LEU A 90 17.82 -12.27 2.27
C LEU A 90 17.50 -11.65 3.64
N GLU A 91 16.82 -10.49 3.66
CA GLU A 91 16.35 -9.84 4.90
C GLU A 91 15.30 -10.70 5.62
N HIS A 92 14.35 -11.30 4.89
CA HIS A 92 13.37 -12.25 5.45
C HIS A 92 14.05 -13.44 6.14
N LEU A 93 15.02 -14.07 5.48
CA LEU A 93 15.78 -15.18 6.07
C LEU A 93 16.55 -14.75 7.33
N GLU A 94 17.12 -13.54 7.34
CA GLU A 94 17.79 -12.95 8.51
C GLU A 94 16.81 -12.70 9.67
N GLU A 95 15.68 -12.03 9.40
CA GLU A 95 14.65 -11.69 10.39
C GLU A 95 14.04 -12.92 11.07
N HIS A 96 13.92 -14.03 10.32
CA HIS A 96 13.41 -15.30 10.82
C HIS A 96 14.50 -16.28 11.28
N ASN A 97 15.74 -15.80 11.48
CA ASN A 97 16.87 -16.57 11.99
C ASN A 97 17.17 -17.87 11.19
N GLN A 98 16.87 -17.87 9.89
CA GLN A 98 17.09 -19.02 9.00
C GLN A 98 18.54 -19.08 8.50
N SER A 99 19.48 -19.25 9.42
CA SER A 99 20.93 -19.08 9.17
C SER A 99 21.51 -20.02 8.10
N GLU A 100 21.02 -21.26 8.02
CA GLU A 100 21.48 -22.23 7.02
C GLU A 100 20.98 -21.87 5.61
N TYR A 101 19.69 -21.56 5.47
CA TYR A 101 19.13 -21.11 4.19
C TYR A 101 19.70 -19.76 3.75
N LEU A 102 19.98 -18.84 4.68
CA LEU A 102 20.66 -17.59 4.36
C LEU A 102 22.05 -17.85 3.75
N ARG A 103 22.79 -18.83 4.29
CA ARG A 103 24.10 -19.24 3.74
C ARG A 103 23.94 -19.82 2.34
N GLU A 104 23.00 -20.74 2.14
CA GLU A 104 22.70 -21.33 0.83
C GLU A 104 22.33 -20.26 -0.21
N ALA A 105 21.51 -19.28 0.17
CA ALA A 105 21.12 -18.17 -0.69
C ALA A 105 22.31 -17.30 -1.11
N ILE A 106 23.19 -16.98 -0.16
CA ILE A 106 24.41 -16.20 -0.41
C ILE A 106 25.37 -16.97 -1.32
N ASP A 107 25.55 -18.27 -1.08
CA ASP A 107 26.44 -19.11 -1.88
C ASP A 107 25.92 -19.24 -3.32
N PHE A 108 24.60 -19.41 -3.51
CA PHE A 108 23.96 -19.39 -4.84
C PHE A 108 24.27 -18.10 -5.62
N LEU A 109 24.18 -16.94 -4.97
CA LEU A 109 24.46 -15.63 -5.58
C LEU A 109 25.93 -15.50 -5.96
N LYS A 110 26.85 -15.89 -5.06
CA LYS A 110 28.30 -15.86 -5.30
C LYS A 110 28.72 -16.73 -6.48
N GLU A 111 28.23 -17.96 -6.55
CA GLU A 111 28.53 -18.90 -7.65
C GLU A 111 28.14 -18.34 -9.02
N ARG A 112 27.13 -17.47 -9.07
CA ARG A 112 26.60 -16.87 -10.31
C ARG A 112 27.10 -15.44 -10.55
N ASN A 113 28.06 -14.97 -9.75
CA ASN A 113 28.57 -13.59 -9.79
C ASN A 113 27.45 -12.53 -9.68
N ILE A 114 26.44 -12.80 -8.85
CA ILE A 114 25.36 -11.86 -8.54
C ILE A 114 25.72 -11.14 -7.23
N GLU A 115 25.60 -9.81 -7.22
CA GLU A 115 25.86 -8.98 -6.04
C GLU A 115 24.94 -9.39 -4.87
N VAL A 116 25.50 -9.52 -3.66
CA VAL A 116 24.76 -9.87 -2.43
C VAL A 116 24.40 -8.57 -1.68
N PRO A 117 23.12 -8.14 -1.66
CA PRO A 117 22.71 -6.87 -1.08
C PRO A 117 22.38 -6.96 0.42
N LEU A 118 23.33 -7.41 1.26
CA LEU A 118 23.19 -7.42 2.73
C LEU A 118 23.96 -6.25 3.37
N LYS A 119 23.44 -5.72 4.49
CA LYS A 119 23.84 -4.47 5.19
C LYS A 119 25.34 -4.10 5.11
N GLU A 120 25.63 -2.85 4.72
CA GLU A 120 26.95 -2.21 4.83
C GLU A 120 27.16 -1.60 6.24
N GLU A 121 28.34 -1.81 6.83
CA GLU A 121 28.82 -1.18 8.08
C GLU A 121 29.36 0.26 7.85
N PRO A 122 29.53 1.10 8.90
CA PRO A 122 29.43 2.56 8.80
C PRO A 122 30.61 3.23 8.06
N LEU A 123 30.25 4.24 7.25
CA LEU A 123 31.12 5.02 6.37
C LEU A 123 32.30 5.70 7.11
N PRO A 124 33.55 5.50 6.66
CA PRO A 124 34.61 6.47 6.88
C PRO A 124 34.49 7.62 5.87
N ASN A 125 34.93 8.80 6.33
CA ASN A 125 34.91 10.08 5.62
C ASN A 125 35.51 10.05 4.22
N GLY A 126 34.87 10.79 3.31
CA GLY A 126 35.49 11.38 2.13
C GLY A 126 35.65 10.43 0.95
N ASP A 127 34.70 10.46 0.02
CA ASP A 127 34.91 11.07 -1.31
C ASP A 127 33.74 10.78 -2.24
N ASN A 128 33.48 11.74 -3.12
CA ASN A 128 32.38 11.79 -4.08
C ASN A 128 32.28 10.52 -4.93
N HIS A 129 31.34 9.63 -4.61
CA HIS A 129 30.70 8.77 -5.60
C HIS A 129 29.22 8.58 -5.28
N MET A 130 28.40 9.06 -6.21
CA MET A 130 26.95 9.11 -6.18
C MET A 130 26.36 7.70 -6.31
N SER A 131 26.01 7.06 -5.19
CA SER A 131 25.20 5.85 -5.15
C SER A 131 23.72 6.22 -5.09
N THR A 132 22.99 5.88 -6.15
CA THR A 132 21.54 6.08 -6.24
C THR A 132 20.82 5.09 -5.31
N SER A 133 20.67 5.48 -4.05
CA SER A 133 19.71 4.85 -3.14
C SER A 133 18.31 5.00 -3.76
N SER A 134 17.72 3.87 -4.15
CA SER A 134 16.33 3.85 -4.60
C SER A 134 15.45 3.97 -3.36
N ALA A 135 15.35 5.20 -2.84
CA ALA A 135 14.37 5.56 -1.84
C ALA A 135 12.99 5.11 -2.34
N CYS A 136 12.19 4.51 -1.45
CA CYS A 136 10.79 4.25 -1.72
C CYS A 136 10.18 5.51 -2.36
N PRO A 137 9.49 5.44 -3.51
CA PRO A 137 9.00 6.62 -4.21
C PRO A 137 8.20 7.58 -3.31
N GLY A 138 7.51 7.05 -2.29
CA GLY A 138 6.76 7.83 -1.31
C GLY A 138 7.58 8.45 -0.16
N SER A 139 8.89 8.23 -0.10
CA SER A 139 9.80 8.86 0.88
C SER A 139 11.08 9.41 0.24
N LYS A 140 11.15 9.44 -1.09
CA LYS A 140 12.29 10.00 -1.82
C LYS A 140 12.32 11.51 -1.64
N MET A 141 13.44 12.04 -1.17
CA MET A 141 13.67 13.48 -1.12
C MET A 141 13.74 14.02 -2.56
N MET A 142 12.95 15.06 -2.83
CA MET A 142 12.85 15.71 -4.15
C MET A 142 12.86 17.23 -3.95
N ASP A 143 13.49 17.94 -4.89
CA ASP A 143 13.63 19.40 -4.86
C ASP A 143 13.15 19.99 -6.18
N PHE A 144 12.12 20.85 -6.11
CA PHE A 144 11.45 21.43 -7.27
C PHE A 144 11.87 22.87 -7.57
N ARG A 145 12.87 23.43 -6.87
CA ARG A 145 13.26 24.85 -7.00
C ARG A 145 13.65 25.26 -8.43
N GLU A 146 14.26 24.37 -9.21
CA GLU A 146 14.70 24.70 -10.57
C GLU A 146 13.58 24.65 -11.64
N LYS A 147 12.45 23.98 -11.34
CA LYS A 147 11.33 23.81 -12.28
C LYS A 147 10.38 25.02 -12.29
N ASN A 148 10.26 25.77 -11.19
CA ASN A 148 9.30 26.86 -11.04
C ASN A 148 9.82 28.21 -11.58
N LYS A 149 10.12 28.29 -12.89
CA LYS A 149 10.55 29.54 -13.54
C LYS A 149 9.42 30.38 -14.15
N LYS A 150 8.20 29.84 -14.24
CA LYS A 150 7.03 30.60 -14.70
C LYS A 150 6.36 31.26 -13.51
N VAL A 151 6.56 32.56 -13.36
CA VAL A 151 5.76 33.39 -12.46
C VAL A 151 4.37 33.53 -13.09
N VAL A 152 3.40 32.81 -12.56
CA VAL A 152 1.99 33.11 -12.81
C VAL A 152 1.58 34.14 -11.75
N GLU A 153 1.15 35.33 -12.16
CA GLU A 153 0.62 36.32 -11.23
C GLU A 153 -0.74 35.85 -10.70
N GLU A 154 -0.72 35.20 -9.54
CA GLU A 154 -1.92 34.92 -8.77
C GLU A 154 -2.19 36.09 -7.81
N THR A 155 -3.26 36.85 -8.07
CA THR A 155 -3.66 37.98 -7.22
C THR A 155 -4.93 37.67 -6.42
N GLY A 156 -5.08 38.36 -5.28
CA GLY A 156 -6.30 38.33 -4.45
C GLY A 156 -6.26 37.38 -3.24
N ARG A 157 -7.07 37.68 -2.21
CA ARG A 157 -7.25 36.81 -1.03
C ARG A 157 -8.23 35.69 -1.35
N ARG A 158 -7.92 34.46 -0.96
CA ARG A 158 -8.83 33.32 -1.03
C ARG A 158 -9.66 33.21 0.26
N GLN A 159 -10.96 32.96 0.11
CA GLN A 159 -11.84 32.71 1.25
C GLN A 159 -11.88 31.22 1.55
N SER A 160 -11.65 30.85 2.81
CA SER A 160 -11.75 29.46 3.24
C SER A 160 -13.14 28.90 2.94
N GLN A 161 -13.18 27.75 2.26
CA GLN A 161 -14.38 26.96 2.02
C GLN A 161 -14.63 25.90 3.11
N LEU A 162 -13.82 25.88 4.18
CA LEU A 162 -13.97 24.91 5.26
C LEU A 162 -15.25 25.18 6.05
N LYS A 163 -16.08 24.15 6.22
CA LYS A 163 -17.38 24.26 6.90
C LYS A 163 -17.41 23.61 8.28
N GLN A 164 -16.42 22.80 8.61
CA GLN A 164 -16.40 22.02 9.83
C GLN A 164 -15.00 21.86 10.41
N TRP A 165 -14.97 21.50 11.70
CA TRP A 165 -13.79 21.10 12.45
C TRP A 165 -14.23 20.08 13.53
N PRO A 166 -13.44 19.05 13.87
CA PRO A 166 -12.14 18.66 13.28
C PRO A 166 -12.27 18.11 11.86
N ILE A 167 -11.14 17.93 11.17
CA ILE A 167 -11.08 17.34 9.82
C ILE A 167 -10.32 16.02 9.76
N GLN A 168 -9.54 15.68 10.78
CA GLN A 168 -8.80 14.41 10.83
C GLN A 168 -9.78 13.25 10.96
N LEU A 169 -9.69 12.25 10.07
CA LEU A 169 -10.62 11.10 10.05
C LEU A 169 -10.60 10.36 11.39
N HIS A 170 -9.45 10.34 12.08
CA HIS A 170 -9.31 9.82 13.43
C HIS A 170 -10.21 10.54 14.46
N LEU A 171 -10.37 11.85 14.35
CA LEU A 171 -11.08 12.70 15.31
C LEU A 171 -12.55 12.94 14.96
N VAL A 172 -12.91 12.90 13.68
CA VAL A 172 -14.30 13.18 13.27
C VAL A 172 -15.25 12.09 13.75
N SER A 173 -16.43 12.52 14.20
CA SER A 173 -17.55 11.61 14.40
C SER A 173 -18.27 11.41 13.08
N PRO A 174 -18.51 10.16 12.62
CA PRO A 174 -19.19 9.91 11.36
C PRO A 174 -20.66 10.35 11.39
N ALA A 175 -21.27 10.41 12.57
CA ALA A 175 -22.66 10.86 12.77
C ALA A 175 -22.82 12.39 12.83
N ALA A 176 -21.74 13.16 12.63
CA ALA A 176 -21.80 14.60 12.78
C ALA A 176 -22.78 15.26 11.76
N PRO A 177 -23.53 16.31 12.15
CA PRO A 177 -24.58 16.88 11.30
C PRO A 177 -24.12 17.36 9.93
N TYR A 178 -22.86 17.82 9.81
CA TYR A 178 -22.31 18.30 8.55
C TYR A 178 -22.04 17.20 7.52
N TYR A 179 -22.11 15.91 7.89
CA TYR A 179 -22.07 14.79 6.95
C TYR A 179 -23.46 14.37 6.44
N GLN A 180 -24.55 14.81 7.10
CA GLN A 180 -25.88 14.33 6.78
C GLN A 180 -26.32 14.78 5.38
N GLY A 181 -26.49 13.83 4.45
CA GLY A 181 -26.85 14.12 3.06
C GLY A 181 -25.85 15.05 2.37
N ALA A 182 -24.58 15.04 2.78
CA ALA A 182 -23.54 15.89 2.22
C ALA A 182 -22.82 15.22 1.04
N ASP A 183 -22.24 16.03 0.16
CA ASP A 183 -21.12 15.56 -0.67
C ASP A 183 -19.86 15.56 0.19
N VAL A 184 -19.14 14.45 0.25
CA VAL A 184 -17.97 14.28 1.10
C VAL A 184 -16.71 14.15 0.25
N ILE A 185 -15.63 14.82 0.67
CA ILE A 185 -14.28 14.61 0.17
C ILE A 185 -13.43 13.95 1.27
N LEU A 186 -12.96 12.74 1.00
CA LEU A 186 -11.96 12.05 1.79
C LEU A 186 -10.62 12.20 1.07
N THR A 187 -9.66 12.91 1.66
CA THR A 187 -8.41 13.25 0.97
C THR A 187 -7.18 12.83 1.76
N ALA A 188 -6.12 12.42 1.06
CA ALA A 188 -4.82 12.23 1.67
C ALA A 188 -4.26 13.58 2.18
N ASP A 189 -3.57 13.56 3.31
CA ASP A 189 -3.06 14.77 3.99
C ASP A 189 -2.23 15.69 3.07
N CYS A 190 -1.39 15.10 2.21
CA CYS A 190 -0.51 15.87 1.33
C CYS A 190 -1.23 16.58 0.17
N VAL A 191 -2.45 16.15 -0.20
CA VAL A 191 -3.14 16.66 -1.40
C VAL A 191 -3.43 18.15 -1.30
N ALA A 192 -3.95 18.61 -0.15
CA ALA A 192 -4.31 20.00 0.05
C ALA A 192 -3.09 20.94 0.07
N TYR A 193 -1.89 20.39 0.30
CA TYR A 193 -0.63 21.14 0.25
C TYR A 193 0.07 21.08 -1.11
N ALA A 194 -0.26 20.08 -1.94
CA ALA A 194 0.26 19.95 -3.29
C ALA A 194 -0.55 20.78 -4.30
N ILE A 195 -1.88 20.88 -4.11
CA ILE A 195 -2.77 21.63 -5.00
C ILE A 195 -2.87 23.10 -4.56
N GLY A 196 -2.62 24.03 -5.48
CA GLY A 196 -2.66 25.47 -5.22
C GLY A 196 -4.00 25.98 -4.68
N ASP A 197 -5.11 25.77 -5.40
CA ASP A 197 -6.45 26.29 -5.01
C ASP A 197 -7.41 25.18 -4.53
N PHE A 198 -6.93 24.30 -3.63
CA PHE A 198 -7.69 23.14 -3.14
C PHE A 198 -9.08 23.51 -2.59
N HIS A 199 -9.16 24.61 -1.83
CA HIS A 199 -10.41 25.01 -1.19
C HIS A 199 -11.47 25.40 -2.22
N GLN A 200 -11.08 26.16 -3.24
CA GLN A 200 -12.00 26.61 -4.28
C GLN A 200 -12.42 25.48 -5.21
N ASP A 201 -11.46 24.67 -5.64
CA ASP A 201 -11.67 23.70 -6.71
C ASP A 201 -12.30 22.38 -6.21
N TYR A 202 -11.97 21.95 -5.00
CA TYR A 202 -12.35 20.62 -4.50
C TYR A 202 -13.16 20.63 -3.21
N LEU A 203 -12.89 21.55 -2.28
CA LEU A 203 -13.59 21.59 -0.99
C LEU A 203 -14.94 22.32 -1.05
N LYS A 204 -15.07 23.31 -1.94
CA LYS A 204 -16.26 24.15 -2.01
C LYS A 204 -17.54 23.32 -2.12
N GLY A 205 -18.44 23.53 -1.16
CA GLY A 205 -19.72 22.84 -1.12
C GLY A 205 -19.71 21.53 -0.32
N LYS A 206 -18.54 20.91 -0.09
CA LYS A 206 -18.41 19.56 0.48
C LYS A 206 -18.09 19.57 1.98
N ALA A 207 -18.43 18.48 2.66
CA ALA A 207 -17.79 18.10 3.92
C ALA A 207 -16.48 17.35 3.62
N ILE A 208 -15.54 17.35 4.56
CA ILE A 208 -14.16 16.88 4.39
C ILE A 208 -13.72 16.01 5.58
N ALA A 209 -12.98 14.96 5.26
CA ALA A 209 -12.04 14.37 6.20
C ALA A 209 -10.68 14.14 5.52
N ILE A 210 -9.62 14.17 6.32
CA ILE A 210 -8.25 13.86 5.89
C ILE A 210 -7.72 12.64 6.63
N ALA A 211 -6.91 11.83 5.94
CA ALA A 211 -6.27 10.66 6.51
C ALA A 211 -4.97 10.33 5.76
N CYS A 212 -4.00 9.76 6.47
CA CYS A 212 -2.77 9.26 5.87
C CYS A 212 -2.59 7.77 6.20
N PRO A 213 -2.90 6.84 5.27
CA PRO A 213 -2.82 5.40 5.54
C PRO A 213 -1.40 4.91 5.92
N LYS A 214 -0.36 5.70 5.64
CA LYS A 214 1.03 5.41 6.04
C LYS A 214 1.34 5.82 7.48
N LEU A 215 0.74 6.90 7.96
CA LEU A 215 1.05 7.49 9.27
C LEU A 215 -0.02 7.14 10.32
N ASP A 216 -1.23 6.84 9.86
CA ASP A 216 -2.36 6.57 10.71
C ASP A 216 -2.43 5.09 11.07
N GLU A 217 -2.71 4.82 12.34
CA GLU A 217 -3.01 3.49 12.85
C GLU A 217 -4.52 3.24 12.89
N GLY A 218 -4.95 1.97 12.93
CA GLY A 218 -6.35 1.59 13.12
C GLY A 218 -7.23 1.79 11.87
N GLN A 219 -6.78 1.29 10.71
CA GLN A 219 -7.51 1.41 9.44
C GLN A 219 -8.93 0.79 9.50
N ASP A 220 -9.16 -0.21 10.35
CA ASP A 220 -10.49 -0.79 10.60
C ASP A 220 -11.48 0.25 11.14
N ILE A 221 -11.01 1.18 11.98
CA ILE A 221 -11.84 2.28 12.51
C ILE A 221 -12.24 3.22 11.37
N TYR A 222 -11.34 3.46 10.42
CA TYR A 222 -11.63 4.31 9.27
C TYR A 222 -12.65 3.67 8.35
N LEU A 223 -12.53 2.37 8.11
CA LEU A 223 -13.52 1.58 7.37
C LEU A 223 -14.91 1.73 7.99
N GLU A 224 -15.04 1.52 9.30
CA GLU A 224 -16.32 1.64 10.01
C GLU A 224 -16.88 3.07 9.99
N LYS A 225 -16.03 4.10 10.11
CA LYS A 225 -16.46 5.50 9.98
C LYS A 225 -16.99 5.82 8.58
N ILE A 226 -16.30 5.33 7.53
CA ILE A 226 -16.76 5.52 6.16
C ILE A 226 -18.10 4.79 5.97
N LYS A 227 -18.23 3.54 6.43
CA LYS A 227 -19.51 2.80 6.39
C LYS A 227 -20.64 3.57 7.08
N SER A 228 -20.39 4.14 8.25
CA SER A 228 -21.37 4.98 8.96
C SER A 228 -21.76 6.24 8.17
N TRP A 229 -20.84 6.84 7.39
CA TRP A 229 -21.24 7.91 6.45
C TRP A 229 -22.19 7.43 5.36
N LEU A 230 -21.98 6.22 4.85
CA LEU A 230 -22.84 5.65 3.82
C LEU A 230 -24.22 5.31 4.39
N GLU A 231 -24.28 4.62 5.54
CA GLU A 231 -25.52 4.06 6.07
C GLU A 231 -26.30 5.06 6.93
N ASP A 232 -25.62 5.74 7.86
CA ASP A 232 -26.25 6.60 8.86
C ASP A 232 -26.36 8.04 8.39
N ALA A 233 -25.23 8.63 7.98
CA ALA A 233 -25.21 10.02 7.49
C ALA A 233 -25.81 10.15 6.08
N LYS A 234 -25.91 9.05 5.33
CA LYS A 234 -26.53 8.97 3.99
C LYS A 234 -25.95 9.99 3.02
N ILE A 235 -24.62 10.12 3.00
CA ILE A 235 -23.90 11.04 2.10
C ILE A 235 -24.33 10.87 0.64
N ASN A 236 -24.32 11.95 -0.13
CA ASN A 236 -24.74 11.94 -1.54
C ASN A 236 -23.66 11.32 -2.43
N THR A 237 -22.42 11.79 -2.28
CA THR A 237 -21.25 11.36 -3.07
C THR A 237 -20.02 11.26 -2.17
N LEU A 238 -19.09 10.39 -2.54
CA LEU A 238 -17.78 10.28 -1.89
C LEU A 238 -16.68 10.56 -2.93
N THR A 239 -15.98 11.68 -2.79
CA THR A 239 -14.76 11.97 -3.57
C THR A 239 -13.56 11.50 -2.77
N VAL A 240 -12.71 10.65 -3.36
CA VAL A 240 -11.47 10.18 -2.74
C VAL A 240 -10.29 10.76 -3.51
N MET A 241 -9.55 11.67 -2.87
CA MET A 241 -8.37 12.31 -3.47
C MET A 241 -7.10 11.75 -2.86
N ILE A 242 -6.21 11.22 -3.72
CA ILE A 242 -4.96 10.57 -3.29
C ILE A 242 -3.78 11.12 -4.09
N MET A 243 -2.57 11.02 -3.52
CA MET A 243 -1.34 11.29 -4.26
C MET A 243 -0.98 10.09 -5.15
N GLN A 244 -0.19 10.32 -6.20
CA GLN A 244 0.33 9.28 -7.13
C GLN A 244 1.21 8.21 -6.46
N VAL A 245 1.61 8.43 -5.21
CA VAL A 245 2.54 7.55 -4.49
C VAL A 245 1.81 6.30 -3.97
N PRO A 246 2.48 5.14 -3.93
CA PRO A 246 1.84 3.87 -3.59
C PRO A 246 1.22 3.88 -2.20
N CYS A 247 1.78 4.63 -1.25
CA CYS A 247 1.26 4.68 0.10
C CYS A 247 -0.15 5.26 0.19
N CYS A 248 -0.61 6.09 -0.76
CA CYS A 248 -1.95 6.66 -0.71
C CYS A 248 -3.05 5.74 -1.25
N MET A 249 -2.70 4.64 -1.94
CA MET A 249 -3.67 3.72 -2.53
C MET A 249 -4.60 3.07 -1.49
N GLY A 250 -4.10 2.85 -0.26
CA GLY A 250 -4.89 2.29 0.84
C GLY A 250 -6.16 3.07 1.15
N LEU A 251 -6.15 4.40 0.99
CA LEU A 251 -7.32 5.24 1.26
C LEU A 251 -8.46 4.98 0.27
N LEU A 252 -8.15 4.78 -1.01
CA LEU A 252 -9.12 4.41 -2.02
C LEU A 252 -9.66 3.00 -1.80
N SER A 253 -8.79 2.06 -1.42
CA SER A 253 -9.19 0.69 -1.09
C SER A 253 -10.20 0.67 0.07
N LEU A 254 -9.94 1.43 1.14
CA LEU A 254 -10.86 1.54 2.28
C LEU A 254 -12.22 2.09 1.87
N ALA A 255 -12.25 3.13 1.04
CA ALA A 255 -13.51 3.69 0.56
C ALA A 255 -14.31 2.71 -0.31
N LYS A 256 -13.63 1.99 -1.22
CA LYS A 256 -14.25 0.95 -2.06
C LYS A 256 -14.79 -0.20 -1.22
N GLN A 257 -14.01 -0.67 -0.24
CA GLN A 257 -14.42 -1.71 0.69
C GLN A 257 -15.65 -1.27 1.50
N ALA A 258 -15.66 -0.04 2.03
CA ALA A 258 -16.82 0.49 2.74
C ALA A 258 -18.09 0.46 1.88
N VAL A 259 -18.01 0.89 0.62
CA VAL A 259 -19.15 0.85 -0.30
C VAL A 259 -19.56 -0.59 -0.64
N GLN A 260 -18.60 -1.50 -0.79
CA GLN A 260 -18.87 -2.92 -1.04
C GLN A 260 -19.64 -3.55 0.14
N ASP A 261 -19.19 -3.28 1.37
CA ASP A 261 -19.71 -3.87 2.60
C ASP A 261 -21.01 -3.20 3.08
N SER A 262 -21.30 -1.98 2.63
CA SER A 262 -22.54 -1.27 2.98
C SER A 262 -23.73 -1.65 2.09
N LYS A 263 -24.93 -1.61 2.69
CA LYS A 263 -26.19 -1.81 1.96
C LYS A 263 -26.48 -0.68 0.98
N ARG A 264 -26.16 0.56 1.37
CA ARG A 264 -26.32 1.74 0.54
C ARG A 264 -25.09 1.93 -0.35
N LYS A 265 -25.30 1.92 -1.67
CA LYS A 265 -24.23 2.25 -2.63
C LYS A 265 -24.17 3.77 -2.83
N VAL A 266 -22.97 4.33 -2.73
CA VAL A 266 -22.67 5.75 -2.96
C VAL A 266 -21.67 5.80 -4.11
N PRO A 267 -21.85 6.68 -5.12
CA PRO A 267 -20.88 6.80 -6.19
C PRO A 267 -19.56 7.36 -5.65
N ILE A 268 -18.45 6.70 -5.99
CA ILE A 268 -17.10 7.14 -5.62
C ILE A 268 -16.48 7.84 -6.82
N LYS A 269 -15.98 9.06 -6.61
CA LYS A 269 -15.09 9.75 -7.56
C LYS A 269 -13.65 9.65 -7.06
N SER A 270 -12.79 8.94 -7.76
CA SER A 270 -11.36 8.86 -7.47
C SER A 270 -10.61 9.95 -8.23
N ILE A 271 -9.75 10.70 -7.54
CA ILE A 271 -8.87 11.70 -8.14
C ILE A 271 -7.43 11.41 -7.71
N VAL A 272 -6.54 11.26 -8.68
CA VAL A 272 -5.11 11.03 -8.44
C VAL A 272 -4.33 12.30 -8.73
N VAL A 273 -3.58 12.76 -7.74
CA VAL A 273 -2.81 14.00 -7.78
C VAL A 273 -1.32 13.67 -7.84
N SER A 274 -0.60 14.32 -8.75
CA SER A 274 0.85 14.17 -8.84
C SER A 274 1.57 14.77 -7.64
N ILE A 275 2.83 14.38 -7.43
CA ILE A 275 3.70 15.00 -6.42
C ILE A 275 3.98 16.50 -6.67
N GLU A 276 3.66 16.99 -7.86
CA GLU A 276 3.80 18.39 -8.28
C GLU A 276 2.46 19.15 -8.28
N GLY A 277 1.36 18.51 -7.85
CA GLY A 277 0.05 19.15 -7.70
C GLY A 277 -0.86 19.08 -8.93
N GLU A 278 -0.39 18.51 -10.04
CA GLU A 278 -1.19 18.27 -11.25
C GLU A 278 -2.18 17.10 -11.07
N ILE A 279 -3.36 17.19 -11.70
CA ILE A 279 -4.33 16.09 -11.72
C ILE A 279 -3.92 15.06 -12.78
N LEU A 280 -3.69 13.81 -12.36
CA LEU A 280 -3.31 12.71 -13.24
C LEU A 280 -4.52 11.92 -13.76
N SER A 281 -5.55 11.73 -12.94
CA SER A 281 -6.79 11.08 -13.35
C SER A 281 -7.99 11.49 -12.50
N GLU A 282 -9.19 11.40 -13.09
CA GLU A 282 -10.48 11.62 -12.44
C GLU A 282 -11.51 10.60 -12.95
N ASP A 283 -11.81 9.60 -12.13
CA ASP A 283 -12.60 8.45 -12.55
C ASP A 283 -13.74 8.18 -11.56
N TRP A 284 -14.91 7.81 -12.08
CA TRP A 284 -15.99 7.26 -11.26
C TRP A 284 -15.79 5.75 -11.13
N VAL A 285 -15.72 5.26 -9.90
CA VAL A 285 -15.35 3.87 -9.56
C VAL A 285 -16.33 3.20 -8.62
#